data_AF-A0A975P6S4-F1
#
_entry.id   AF-A0A975P6S4-F1
#
_cell.length_a   1.000
_cell.length_b   1.000
_cell.length_c   1.000
_cell.angle_alpha   90.00
_cell.angle_beta   90.00
_cell.angle_gamma   90.00
#
_symmetry.space_group_name_H-M   'P 1'
#
loop_
_entity.id
_entity.type
_entity.pdbx_description
1 polymer ?
#
loop_
_entity_poly.entity_id
_entity_poly.type
_entity_poly.pdbx_seq_one_letter_code
_entity_poly.pdbx_strand_id
1 'polypeptide(L)'
;MQAGTLLGIGLAAAGLCACAAPAVQAPKGTAQAGAFAVAHEGVSYQARLAAGRPGKALTRAGAVAVPGLTLRVAPFAGDQGKRAKDVAALACAQAGGRFQPQAIGGYAAGAWIFEGGCA
;
A
#
# COMPACT_ATOMS: atom_id res chain seq x y z
N MET A 1 -43.91 -42.59 44.62
CA MET A 1 -44.84 -42.65 43.46
C MET A 1 -44.18 -41.93 42.30
N GLN A 2 -44.17 -42.58 41.14
CA GLN A 2 -43.44 -42.22 39.91
C GLN A 2 -44.14 -41.12 39.08
N ALA A 3 -43.44 -40.75 37.98
CA ALA A 3 -43.82 -40.01 36.77
C ALA A 3 -43.49 -38.51 36.79
N GLY A 4 -42.64 -37.91 35.96
CA GLY A 4 -42.07 -38.29 34.65
C GLY A 4 -42.72 -37.46 33.55
N THR A 5 -41.96 -36.63 32.80
CA THR A 5 -42.19 -36.07 31.43
C THR A 5 -41.01 -35.12 31.11
N LEU A 6 -40.00 -35.51 30.30
CA LEU A 6 -39.80 -35.33 28.84
C LEU A 6 -39.48 -33.90 28.34
N LEU A 7 -38.31 -33.82 27.68
CA LEU A 7 -37.89 -33.03 26.50
C LEU A 7 -38.04 -31.50 26.42
N GLY A 8 -36.93 -30.87 26.03
CA GLY A 8 -36.94 -29.55 25.38
C GLY A 8 -35.53 -29.05 25.05
N ILE A 9 -35.00 -29.42 23.88
CA ILE A 9 -33.79 -28.85 23.29
C ILE A 9 -34.05 -27.37 22.95
N GLY A 10 -33.18 -26.47 23.39
CA GLY A 10 -33.21 -25.05 23.00
C GLY A 10 -31.80 -24.49 22.93
N LEU A 11 -31.23 -24.46 21.73
CA LEU A 11 -30.01 -23.73 21.40
C LEU A 11 -30.19 -22.25 21.79
N ALA A 12 -29.35 -21.75 22.70
CA ALA A 12 -29.14 -20.31 22.86
C ALA A 12 -27.78 -19.96 22.23
N ALA A 13 -27.85 -19.30 21.07
CA ALA A 13 -26.72 -18.81 20.32
C ALA A 13 -25.84 -17.89 21.17
N ALA A 14 -24.54 -18.21 21.24
CA ALA A 14 -23.53 -17.31 21.78
C ALA A 14 -23.43 -16.09 20.86
N GLY A 15 -24.00 -14.97 21.29
CA GLY A 15 -23.89 -13.68 20.61
C GLY A 15 -22.44 -13.20 20.61
N LEU A 16 -21.80 -13.22 19.44
CA LEU A 16 -20.53 -12.57 19.19
C LEU A 16 -20.74 -11.05 19.21
N CYS A 17 -20.58 -10.42 20.37
CA CYS A 17 -20.41 -8.96 20.48
C CYS A 17 -19.02 -8.58 19.93
N ALA A 18 -18.90 -8.50 18.61
CA ALA A 18 -17.75 -7.88 17.97
C ALA A 18 -17.89 -6.35 18.06
N CYS A 19 -17.24 -5.75 19.05
CA CYS A 19 -17.01 -4.31 19.06
C CYS A 19 -16.13 -3.96 17.86
N ALA A 20 -16.74 -3.44 16.79
CA ALA A 20 -16.01 -2.78 15.72
C ALA A 20 -15.40 -1.49 16.28
N ALA A 21 -14.13 -1.55 16.70
CA ALA A 21 -13.37 -0.35 17.01
C ALA A 21 -13.23 0.47 15.71
N PRO A 22 -13.55 1.79 15.72
CA PRO A 22 -13.26 2.63 14.58
C PRO A 22 -11.75 2.63 14.37
N ALA A 23 -11.30 2.23 13.17
CA ALA A 23 -9.92 2.40 12.78
C ALA A 23 -9.60 3.90 12.82
N VAL A 24 -8.89 4.33 13.85
CA VAL A 24 -8.33 5.67 13.95
C VAL A 24 -7.43 5.83 12.73
N GLN A 25 -7.91 6.60 11.76
CA GLN A 25 -7.11 7.02 10.63
C GLN A 25 -5.99 7.89 11.20
N ALA A 26 -4.78 7.34 11.28
CA ALA A 26 -3.60 8.12 11.63
C ALA A 26 -3.56 9.38 10.73
N PRO A 27 -3.19 10.55 11.29
CA PRO A 27 -3.04 11.76 10.50
C PRO A 27 -2.17 11.45 9.26
N LYS A 28 -2.62 11.87 8.09
CA LYS A 28 -1.84 11.76 6.84
C LYS A 28 -0.57 12.60 7.02
N GLY A 29 0.50 11.96 7.49
CA GLY A 29 1.82 12.56 7.50
C GLY A 29 2.24 12.85 6.07
N THR A 30 2.98 13.94 5.87
CA THR A 30 3.72 14.12 4.62
C THR A 30 4.74 12.99 4.52
N ALA A 31 4.81 12.32 3.36
CA ALA A 31 5.77 11.24 3.15
C ALA A 31 7.20 11.65 3.54
N GLN A 32 7.87 10.83 4.34
CA GLN A 32 9.24 11.10 4.78
C GLN A 32 10.27 10.52 3.81
N ALA A 33 11.27 11.32 3.44
CA ALA A 33 12.39 10.84 2.64
C ALA A 33 13.25 9.83 3.42
N GLY A 34 13.79 8.83 2.76
CA GLY A 34 14.54 7.77 3.44
C GLY A 34 14.73 6.51 2.63
N ALA A 35 15.36 5.51 3.25
CA ALA A 35 15.50 4.16 2.70
C ALA A 35 14.62 3.19 3.50
N PHE A 36 13.96 2.28 2.80
CA PHE A 36 12.97 1.36 3.36
C PHE A 36 13.21 -0.05 2.82
N ALA A 37 13.11 -1.05 3.70
CA ALA A 37 13.06 -2.45 3.30
C ALA A 37 11.59 -2.87 3.18
N VAL A 38 11.22 -3.43 2.04
CA VAL A 38 9.83 -3.77 1.70
C VAL A 38 9.74 -5.24 1.37
N ALA A 39 8.96 -5.99 2.14
CA ALA A 39 8.63 -7.37 1.82
C ALA A 39 7.36 -7.43 0.95
N HIS A 40 7.42 -8.15 -0.17
CA HIS A 40 6.28 -8.36 -1.06
C HIS A 40 6.39 -9.72 -1.75
N GLU A 41 5.33 -10.52 -1.71
CA GLU A 41 5.30 -11.89 -2.28
C GLU A 41 6.47 -12.78 -1.79
N GLY A 42 6.89 -12.61 -0.53
CA GLY A 42 8.01 -13.36 0.05
C GLY A 42 9.41 -12.90 -0.38
N VAL A 43 9.52 -11.84 -1.18
CA VAL A 43 10.78 -11.24 -1.63
C VAL A 43 11.02 -9.91 -0.92
N SER A 44 12.28 -9.64 -0.57
CA SER A 44 12.70 -8.36 0.03
C SER A 44 13.21 -7.40 -1.05
N TYR A 45 12.71 -6.18 -1.01
CA TYR A 45 13.05 -5.08 -1.92
C TYR A 45 13.58 -3.88 -1.14
N GLN A 46 14.48 -3.15 -1.77
CA GLN A 46 14.97 -1.86 -1.30
C GLN A 46 14.19 -0.74 -1.99
N ALA A 47 13.62 0.15 -1.19
CA ALA A 47 12.98 1.37 -1.65
C ALA A 47 13.75 2.60 -1.13
N ARG A 48 13.85 3.64 -1.94
CA ARG A 48 14.40 4.93 -1.55
C ARG A 48 13.47 6.05 -1.98
N LEU A 49 13.07 6.88 -1.03
CA LEU A 49 12.34 8.12 -1.25
C LEU A 49 13.30 9.30 -1.12
N ALA A 50 13.26 10.21 -2.10
CA ALA A 50 14.04 11.44 -2.07
C ALA A 50 13.28 12.58 -2.75
N ALA A 51 13.65 13.81 -2.44
CA ALA A 51 13.24 14.97 -3.23
C ALA A 51 13.71 14.77 -4.69
N GLY A 52 12.89 15.23 -5.62
CA GLY A 52 13.19 15.11 -7.05
C GLY A 52 12.24 15.97 -7.87
N ARG A 53 12.30 15.81 -9.19
CA ARG A 53 11.40 16.51 -10.09
C ARG A 53 9.96 15.99 -9.91
N PRO A 54 8.94 16.82 -10.19
CA PRO A 54 7.58 16.31 -10.33
C PRO A 54 7.52 15.21 -11.38
N GLY A 55 6.71 14.20 -11.10
CA GLY A 55 6.38 13.15 -12.04
C GLY A 55 5.52 13.63 -13.19
N LYS A 56 5.14 12.70 -14.05
CA LYS A 56 4.22 12.93 -15.15
C LYS A 56 3.08 11.91 -15.11
N ALA A 57 1.87 12.36 -15.40
CA ALA A 57 0.74 11.50 -15.72
C ALA A 57 0.27 11.82 -17.15
N LEU A 58 -0.09 10.80 -17.93
CA LEU A 58 -0.67 11.00 -19.25
C LEU A 58 -2.18 11.20 -19.13
N THR A 59 -2.67 12.28 -19.68
CA THR A 59 -4.10 12.58 -19.81
C THR A 59 -4.49 12.76 -21.27
N ARG A 60 -5.78 12.87 -21.58
CA ARG A 60 -6.24 13.19 -22.94
C ARG A 60 -5.72 14.55 -23.45
N ALA A 61 -5.43 15.48 -22.55
CA ALA A 61 -4.90 16.81 -22.88
C ALA A 61 -3.36 16.84 -22.96
N GLY A 62 -2.69 15.70 -22.77
CA GLY A 62 -1.23 15.60 -22.72
C GLY A 62 -0.69 15.26 -21.33
N ALA A 63 0.62 15.43 -21.16
CA ALA A 63 1.31 15.14 -19.91
C ALA A 63 1.06 16.24 -18.87
N VAL A 64 0.62 15.85 -17.68
CA VAL A 64 0.43 16.75 -16.53
C VAL A 64 1.43 16.41 -15.42
N ALA A 65 1.85 17.42 -14.65
CA ALA A 65 2.79 17.24 -13.55
C ALA A 65 2.13 16.52 -12.37
N VAL A 66 2.89 15.63 -11.71
CA VAL A 66 2.48 14.91 -10.51
C VAL A 66 3.43 15.31 -9.37
N PRO A 67 3.01 16.14 -8.40
CA PRO A 67 3.88 16.58 -7.32
C PRO A 67 4.13 15.43 -6.34
N GLY A 68 5.33 15.33 -5.77
CA GLY A 68 5.64 14.32 -4.74
C GLY A 68 7.12 13.95 -4.71
N LEU A 69 7.48 13.08 -3.77
CA LEU A 69 8.80 12.49 -3.70
C LEU A 69 9.03 11.50 -4.84
N THR A 70 10.28 11.41 -5.26
CA THR A 70 10.73 10.37 -6.19
C THR A 70 10.97 9.09 -5.42
N LEU A 71 10.39 8.01 -5.93
CA LEU A 71 10.48 6.68 -5.34
C LEU A 71 11.25 5.73 -6.27
N ARG A 72 12.39 5.24 -5.81
CA ARG A 72 13.19 4.22 -6.50
C ARG A 72 13.05 2.89 -5.77
N VAL A 73 12.66 1.84 -6.48
CA VAL A 73 12.53 0.47 -5.93
C VAL A 73 13.39 -0.52 -6.73
N ALA A 74 14.04 -1.44 -6.03
CA ALA A 74 14.98 -2.42 -6.57
C ALA A 74 15.06 -3.67 -5.66
N PRO A 75 15.58 -4.81 -6.13
CA PRO A 75 15.92 -5.12 -7.52
C PRO A 75 14.67 -5.48 -8.34
N PHE A 76 14.69 -5.13 -9.62
CA PHE A 76 13.65 -5.52 -10.59
C PHE A 76 14.25 -5.74 -11.99
N ALA A 77 13.52 -6.47 -12.82
CA ALA A 77 13.67 -6.48 -14.27
C ALA A 77 12.70 -5.51 -14.96
N GLY A 78 12.96 -5.18 -16.22
CA GLY A 78 12.21 -4.19 -16.99
C GLY A 78 10.78 -4.60 -17.36
N ASP A 79 10.44 -5.88 -17.24
CA ASP A 79 9.11 -6.45 -17.43
C ASP A 79 8.27 -6.50 -16.14
N GLN A 80 8.88 -6.21 -14.98
CA GLN A 80 8.25 -6.34 -13.66
C GLN A 80 7.52 -5.06 -13.20
N GLY A 81 7.05 -4.22 -14.12
CA GLY A 81 6.50 -2.91 -13.82
C GLY A 81 5.29 -2.92 -12.89
N LYS A 82 4.40 -3.92 -13.02
CA LYS A 82 3.25 -4.06 -12.10
C LYS A 82 3.73 -4.32 -10.67
N ARG A 83 4.59 -5.33 -10.48
CA ARG A 83 5.13 -5.68 -9.16
C ARG A 83 5.90 -4.51 -8.55
N ALA A 84 6.67 -3.79 -9.35
CA ALA A 84 7.36 -2.59 -8.91
C ALA A 84 6.41 -1.50 -8.39
N LYS A 85 5.25 -1.31 -9.03
CA LYS A 85 4.21 -0.40 -8.52
C LYS A 85 3.62 -0.88 -7.20
N ASP A 86 3.37 -2.17 -7.06
CA ASP A 86 2.84 -2.74 -5.81
C ASP A 86 3.83 -2.55 -4.64
N VAL A 87 5.13 -2.80 -4.88
CA VAL A 87 6.20 -2.53 -3.92
C VAL A 87 6.36 -1.04 -3.61
N ALA A 88 6.25 -0.18 -4.63
CA ALA A 88 6.29 1.27 -4.46
C ALA A 88 5.11 1.78 -3.61
N ALA A 89 3.93 1.19 -3.76
CA ALA A 89 2.77 1.51 -2.94
C ALA A 89 3.00 1.20 -1.45
N LEU A 90 3.58 0.03 -1.16
CA LEU A 90 3.96 -0.36 0.19
C LEU A 90 5.04 0.56 0.77
N ALA A 91 6.09 0.86 0.00
CA ALA A 91 7.16 1.75 0.44
C ALA A 91 6.64 3.16 0.80
N CYS A 92 5.77 3.71 -0.05
CA CYS A 92 5.21 5.03 0.19
C CYS A 92 4.30 5.05 1.43
N ALA A 93 3.52 3.99 1.65
CA ALA A 93 2.71 3.84 2.85
C ALA A 93 3.57 3.73 4.12
N GLN A 94 4.69 2.99 4.07
CA GLN A 94 5.67 2.93 5.17
C GLN A 94 6.29 4.30 5.47
N ALA A 95 6.48 5.13 4.43
CA ALA A 95 6.96 6.50 4.56
C ALA A 95 5.90 7.48 5.08
N GLY A 96 4.66 7.03 5.33
CA GLY A 96 3.55 7.86 5.81
C GLY A 96 2.72 8.54 4.71
N GLY A 97 3.08 8.35 3.43
CA GLY A 97 2.40 8.95 2.29
C GLY A 97 1.40 8.02 1.58
N ARG A 98 0.94 8.48 0.42
CA ARG A 98 0.10 7.74 -0.52
C ARG A 98 0.77 7.67 -1.88
N PHE A 99 0.80 6.46 -2.42
CA PHE A 99 1.33 6.24 -3.76
C PHE A 99 0.42 6.82 -4.83
N GLN A 100 1.03 7.41 -5.85
CA GLN A 100 0.36 8.06 -6.96
C GLN A 100 0.39 7.16 -8.20
N PRO A 101 -0.65 6.31 -8.42
CA PRO A 101 -0.63 5.28 -9.47
C PRO A 101 -0.59 5.84 -10.89
N GLN A 102 -1.01 7.11 -11.07
CA GLN A 102 -0.95 7.84 -12.33
C GLN A 102 0.47 8.30 -12.70
N ALA A 103 1.41 8.34 -11.76
CA ALA A 103 2.80 8.69 -12.05
C ALA A 103 3.41 7.62 -12.96
N ILE A 104 3.96 8.05 -14.10
CA ILE A 104 4.67 7.18 -15.03
C ILE A 104 5.97 6.71 -14.35
N GLY A 105 6.18 5.39 -14.38
CA GLY A 105 7.43 4.78 -13.93
C GLY A 105 8.40 4.58 -15.09
N GLY A 106 9.70 4.72 -14.81
CA GLY A 106 10.78 4.38 -15.73
C GLY A 106 11.68 3.30 -15.15
N TYR A 107 12.15 2.37 -15.98
CA TYR A 107 13.11 1.35 -15.58
C TYR A 107 14.54 1.77 -15.96
N ALA A 108 15.46 1.72 -14.98
CA ALA A 108 16.87 1.99 -15.20
C ALA A 108 17.74 1.25 -14.15
N ALA A 109 18.82 0.62 -14.60
CA ALA A 109 19.84 0.00 -13.74
C ALA A 109 19.27 -0.91 -12.63
N GLY A 110 18.40 -1.86 -13.01
CA GLY A 110 17.82 -2.83 -12.08
C GLY A 110 16.77 -2.25 -11.12
N ALA A 111 16.25 -1.06 -11.41
CA ALA A 111 15.29 -0.37 -10.57
C ALA A 111 14.17 0.27 -11.37
N TRP A 112 13.00 0.38 -10.74
CA TRP A 112 11.91 1.22 -11.20
C TRP A 112 11.92 2.53 -10.43
N ILE A 113 11.77 3.63 -11.15
CA ILE A 113 11.80 5.00 -10.64
C ILE A 113 10.45 5.64 -10.95
N PHE A 114 9.78 6.12 -9.90
CA PHE A 114 8.50 6.83 -9.96
C PHE A 114 8.73 8.25 -9.45
N GLU A 115 9.04 9.19 -10.36
CA GLU A 115 9.07 10.62 -10.05
C GLU A 115 7.67 11.07 -9.62
N GLY A 116 7.56 11.85 -8.54
CA GLY A 116 6.25 12.20 -7.97
C GLY A 116 5.44 11.00 -7.48
N GLY A 117 6.06 9.83 -7.27
CA GLY A 117 5.35 8.60 -6.94
C GLY A 117 4.74 8.56 -5.54
N CYS A 118 5.17 9.44 -4.61
CA CYS A 118 4.73 9.40 -3.21
C CYS A 118 4.44 10.80 -2.65
N ALA A 119 3.26 10.99 -2.05
CA ALA A 119 2.83 12.26 -1.43
C ALA A 119 2.00 12.04 -0.16
#